data_AF-A0A0R0EZV5-F1
#
_entry.id   AF-A0A0R0EZV5-F1
#
_cell.length_a   1.000
_cell.length_b   1.000
_cell.length_c   1.000
_cell.angle_alpha   90.00
_cell.angle_beta   90.00
_cell.angle_gamma   90.00
#
_symmetry.space_group_name_H-M   'P 1'
#
loop_
_entity.id
_entity.type
_entity.pdbx_description
1 polymer ?
#
loop_
_entity_poly.entity_id
_entity_poly.type
_entity_poly.pdbx_seq_one_letter_code
_entity_poly.pdbx_strand_id
1 'polypeptide(L)' 'MEGEEEESDWMAPYKNFLIESLLPPDENEARDLKRKDSYYVIFDDELLKVRLTTPLLKCLNNQQADYVMR' A
#
# COMPACT_ATOMS: atom_id res chain seq x y z
N MET A 1 20.66 -18.54 -5.33
CA MET A 1 19.89 -17.31 -5.57
C MET A 1 18.49 -17.67 -5.14
N GLU A 2 18.22 -17.52 -3.85
CA GLU A 2 16.85 -17.62 -3.37
C GLU A 2 16.15 -16.43 -4.03
N GLY A 3 15.36 -16.72 -5.06
CA GLY A 3 14.34 -15.78 -5.48
C GLY A 3 13.47 -15.64 -4.26
N GLU A 4 13.71 -14.60 -3.48
CA GLU A 4 12.69 -14.06 -2.61
C GLU A 4 11.53 -13.86 -3.57
N GLU A 5 10.58 -14.81 -3.52
CA GLU A 5 9.23 -14.56 -3.97
C GLU A 5 8.88 -13.28 -3.21
N GLU A 6 9.02 -12.15 -3.88
CA GLU A 6 8.57 -10.86 -3.40
C GLU A 6 7.08 -11.07 -3.28
N GLU A 7 6.68 -11.60 -2.12
CA GLU A 7 5.34 -12.00 -1.78
C GLU A 7 4.50 -10.80 -2.12
N SER A 8 3.69 -10.92 -3.18
CA SER A 8 3.06 -9.81 -3.89
C SER A 8 2.59 -8.75 -2.91
N ASP A 9 3.40 -7.70 -2.72
CA ASP A 9 3.15 -6.72 -1.68
C ASP A 9 1.90 -5.97 -2.12
N TRP A 10 0.79 -6.20 -1.42
CA TRP A 10 -0.48 -5.56 -1.72
C TRP A 10 -0.38 -4.03 -1.70
N MET A 11 0.65 -3.47 -1.04
CA MET A 11 0.94 -2.04 -1.02
C MET A 11 1.59 -1.53 -2.31
N ALA A 12 2.19 -2.37 -3.14
CA ALA A 12 2.94 -1.95 -4.33
C ALA A 12 2.07 -1.13 -5.32
N PRO A 13 0.83 -1.54 -5.67
CA PRO A 13 -0.03 -0.70 -6.52
C PRO A 13 -0.34 0.67 -5.92
N TYR A 14 -0.48 0.75 -4.59
CA TYR A 14 -0.70 2.03 -3.89
C TYR A 14 0.55 2.91 -3.93
N LYS A 15 1.73 2.34 -3.67
CA LYS A 15 3.00 3.08 -3.72
C LYS A 15 3.27 3.61 -5.13
N ASN A 16 3.13 2.76 -6.16
CA ASN A 16 3.33 3.16 -7.55
C ASN A 16 2.35 4.28 -7.97
N PHE A 17 1.10 4.18 -7.54
CA PHE A 17 0.10 5.20 -7.84
C PHE A 17 0.39 6.52 -7.12
N LEU A 18 0.75 6.49 -5.84
CA LEU A 18 0.97 7.70 -5.05
C LEU A 18 2.31 8.39 -5.33
N ILE A 19 3.35 7.63 -5.68
CA ILE A 19 4.71 8.14 -5.94
C ILE A 19 4.89 8.51 -7.41
N GLU A 20 4.53 7.59 -8.32
CA GLU A 20 4.81 7.72 -9.74
C GLU A 20 3.57 8.11 -10.57
N SER A 21 2.40 8.22 -9.93
CA SER A 21 1.11 8.43 -10.64
C SER A 21 0.78 7.32 -11.64
N LEU A 22 1.32 6.13 -11.44
CA LEU A 22 1.07 4.96 -12.29
C LEU A 22 -0.15 4.18 -11.81
N LEU A 23 -1.09 3.96 -12.72
CA LEU A 23 -2.24 3.11 -12.47
C LEU A 23 -1.99 1.67 -12.95
N PRO A 24 -2.54 0.66 -12.27
CA PRO A 24 -2.47 -0.71 -12.73
C PRO A 24 -3.21 -0.87 -14.07
N PRO A 25 -2.81 -1.86 -14.89
CA PRO A 25 -3.47 -2.12 -16.18
C PRO A 25 -4.90 -2.66 -16.01
N ASP A 26 -5.21 -3.26 -14.86
CA ASP A 26 -6.57 -3.70 -14.55
C ASP A 26 -7.47 -2.50 -14.20
N GLU A 27 -8.56 -2.33 -14.95
CA GLU A 27 -9.47 -1.20 -14.79
C GLU A 27 -10.19 -1.22 -13.43
N ASN A 28 -10.49 -2.41 -12.89
CA ASN A 28 -11.15 -2.52 -11.60
C ASN A 28 -10.20 -2.12 -10.47
N GLU A 29 -8.96 -2.60 -10.51
CA GLU A 29 -7.91 -2.21 -9.57
C GLU A 29 -7.64 -0.70 -9.64
N ALA A 30 -7.51 -0.14 -10.85
CA ALA A 30 -7.29 1.28 -11.05
C ALA A 30 -8.44 2.13 -10.49
N ARG A 31 -9.69 1.69 -10.71
CA ARG A 31 -10.88 2.36 -10.17
C ARG A 31 -10.91 2.29 -8.64
N ASP A 32 -10.57 1.13 -8.07
CA ASP A 32 -10.55 0.92 -6.63
C ASP A 32 -9.48 1.75 -5.94
N LEU A 33 -8.29 1.87 -6.54
CA LEU A 33 -7.22 2.75 -6.07
C LEU A 33 -7.68 4.21 -6.08
N LYS A 34 -8.22 4.70 -7.20
CA LYS A 34 -8.74 6.08 -7.29
C LYS A 34 -9.80 6.39 -6.24
N ARG A 35 -10.70 5.44 -5.98
CA ARG A 35 -11.74 5.59 -4.94
C ARG A 35 -11.14 5.68 -3.54
N LYS A 36 -10.01 5.02 -3.31
CA LYS A 36 -9.36 4.92 -2.00
C LYS A 36 -8.23 5.94 -1.79
N ASP A 37 -7.78 6.61 -2.85
CA ASP A 37 -6.65 7.54 -2.87
C ASP A 37 -6.62 8.50 -1.68
N SER A 38 -7.75 9.18 -1.41
CA SER A 38 -7.86 10.14 -0.30
C SER A 38 -7.63 9.56 1.10
N TYR A 39 -7.63 8.23 1.24
CA TYR A 39 -7.39 7.52 2.49
C TYR A 39 -5.95 7.04 2.67
N TYR A 40 -5.07 7.26 1.68
CA TYR A 40 -3.70 6.77 1.72
C TYR A 40 -2.73 7.89 1.34
N VAL A 41 -1.59 7.93 2.03
CA VAL A 41 -0.52 8.89 1.76
C VAL A 41 0.82 8.21 1.91
N ILE A 42 1.82 8.70 1.18
CA ILE A 42 3.22 8.31 1.37
C ILE A 42 3.90 9.30 2.30
N PHE A 43 4.55 8.79 3.33
CA PHE A 43 5.35 9.59 4.26
C PHE A 43 6.56 8.77 4.70
N ASP A 44 7.76 9.30 4.47
CA ASP A 44 9.03 8.63 4.81
C ASP A 44 9.13 7.21 4.21
N ASP A 45 8.85 7.09 2.91
CA ASP A 45 8.81 5.83 2.14
C ASP A 45 7.78 4.77 2.61
N GLU A 46 6.96 5.13 3.60
CA GLU A 46 5.93 4.28 4.18
C GLU A 46 4.54 4.65 3.68
N LEU A 47 3.71 3.62 3.46
CA LEU A 47 2.30 3.81 3.14
C LEU A 47 1.52 3.99 4.44
N LEU A 48 0.91 5.16 4.60
CA LEU A 48 0.08 5.48 5.77
C LEU A 48 -1.38 5.55 5.37
N LYS A 49 -2.25 5.00 6.22
CA LYS A 49 -3.70 5.12 6.09
C LYS A 49 -4.21 6.29 6.92
N VAL A 50 -4.91 7.20 6.24
CA VAL A 50 -5.57 8.37 6.80
C VAL A 50 -7.04 8.03 7.03
N ARG A 51 -7.54 8.26 8.25
CA ARG A 51 -8.98 8.32 8.53
C ARG A 51 -9.27 9.56 9.36
N LEU A 52 -10.49 10.08 9.24
CA LEU A 52 -10.89 11.34 9.87
C LEU A 52 -10.81 11.32 11.41
N THR A 53 -11.02 10.17 12.03
CA THR A 53 -11.17 10.04 13.49
C THR A 53 -10.07 9.23 14.15
N THR A 54 -9.07 8.76 13.40
CA THR A 54 -7.98 7.92 13.94
C THR A 54 -6.63 8.54 13.62
N PRO A 55 -5.59 8.26 14.41
CA PRO A 55 -4.23 8.61 14.02
C PRO A 55 -3.85 7.98 12.68
N LEU A 56 -2.79 8.50 12.05
CA LEU A 56 -2.19 7.89 10.87
C LEU A 56 -1.71 6.48 11.22
N LEU A 57 -2.12 5.50 10.42
CA LEU A 57 -1.77 4.10 10.64
C LEU A 57 -0.77 3.66 9.58
N LYS A 58 0.36 3.12 10.03
CA LYS A 58 1.31 2.46 9.12
C LYS A 58 0.66 1.22 8.51
N CYS A 59 0.66 1.13 7.18
CA CYS A 59 0.32 -0.11 6.47
C CYS A 59 1.51 -1.05 6.52
N LEU A 60 1.22 -2.34 6.73
CA LEU A 60 2.22 -3.38 6.84
C LEU A 60 2.02 -4.39 5.70
N ASN A 61 3.12 -4.87 5.14
CA ASN A 61 3.08 -6.06 4.29
C ASN A 61 2.85 -7.32 5.15
N ASN A 62 2.64 -8.46 4.50
CA ASN A 62 2.33 -9.71 5.18
C ASN A 62 3.46 -10.12 6.16
N GLN A 63 4.72 -9.98 5.76
CA GLN A 63 5.88 -10.29 6.60
C GLN A 63 5.96 -9.40 7.87
N GLN A 64 5.74 -8.10 7.72
CA GLN A 64 5.71 -7.14 8.84
C GLN A 64 4.52 -7.40 9.76
N ALA A 65 3.35 -7.74 9.20
CA ALA A 65 2.18 -8.08 9.98
C ALA A 65 2.44 -9.36 10.81
N ASP A 66 3.04 -10.38 10.21
CA ASP A 66 3.42 -11.62 10.90
C ASP A 66 4.42 -11.37 12.03
N TYR A 67 5.32 -10.40 11.88
CA TYR A 67 6.25 -10.01 12.95
C TYR A 67 5.53 -9.33 14.12
N VAL A 68 4.61 -8.40 13.84
CA VAL A 68 3.89 -7.64 14.89
C VAL A 68 2.88 -8.50 15.65
N MET A 69 2.38 -9.56 15.03
CA MET A 69 1.40 -10.47 15.63
C MET A 69 2.01 -11.53 16.57
N ARG A 70 3.34 -11.58 16.70
CA ARG A 70 4.07 -12.47 17.62
C ARG A 70 4.31 -11.81 18.97
#